data_AF-A0A485LC23-F1
#
_entry.id   AF-A0A485LC23-F1
#
_cell.length_a   1.000
_cell.length_b   1.000
_cell.length_c   1.000
_cell.angle_alpha   90.00
_cell.angle_beta   90.00
_cell.angle_gamma   90.00
#
_symmetry.space_group_name_H-M   'P 1'
#
loop_
_entity.id
_entity.type
_entity.pdbx_description
1 polymer ?
#
loop_
_entity_poly.entity_id
_entity_poly.type
_entity_poly.pdbx_seq_one_letter_code
_entity_poly.pdbx_strand_id
1 'polypeptide(L)'
;MSSVNLRHLEGESSGNSSLNIALGVVTGVIILVILVLYCHSKRKSKQRREARRLRRERQGVQSAQKASGDVYMEADNRTINLPMIGQGQQSHHHAGHQEADIYIMRGSEDEYNQGGYHAPAPQTKAPPPFKMEPGLLKSKVDYADIQYTRKLSKGAFGEVWLGQYQGNYVAIKQILEERKTDAKEIECFVAEIKLMANFKHPNIVDFLGFSWNPKDANLCALTEYMKNGDLFVYLQKRKTTLTWKHDKISIAIDIAQALVYLHSLSPKVIHRDLKSKNVLLDENCTAKLSDFGISRLRQLEETMTAGVGTALWAAPEVFLAKKYNDRADVYSLGVVLSELDTCAIPYADQAIGKNGKLDGMAVIKLVTQQKAKPTFSASCPEAVRDIAFRCLDYEPDNRPSAAEVVEILKHHVQPTLVDDEAY
;
A
#
# COMPACT_ATOMS: atom_id res chain seq x y z
N MET A 1 -30.25 87.54 37.66
CA MET A 1 -30.84 87.03 38.92
C MET A 1 -30.41 85.59 39.08
N SER A 2 -29.68 85.29 40.16
CA SER A 2 -29.69 84.10 41.04
C SER A 2 -30.09 82.74 40.45
N SER A 3 -29.52 81.54 40.72
CA SER A 3 -28.48 81.00 41.61
C SER A 3 -28.56 79.45 41.48
N VAL A 4 -27.43 78.71 41.62
CA VAL A 4 -27.32 77.40 42.36
C VAL A 4 -27.93 76.12 41.66
N ASN A 5 -27.43 74.87 41.69
CA ASN A 5 -26.37 74.13 42.40
C ASN A 5 -25.93 72.83 41.66
N LEU A 6 -24.80 72.27 42.13
CA LEU A 6 -24.19 70.95 41.89
C LEU A 6 -25.13 69.73 41.92
N ARG A 7 -24.71 68.65 41.21
CA ARG A 7 -24.55 67.32 41.84
C ARG A 7 -23.52 66.43 41.11
N HIS A 8 -22.52 66.03 41.89
CA HIS A 8 -21.54 64.99 41.63
C HIS A 8 -22.19 63.62 41.93
N LEU A 9 -21.94 62.62 41.08
CA LEU A 9 -22.20 61.21 41.39
C LEU A 9 -20.98 60.38 40.96
N GLU A 10 -20.19 59.99 41.95
CA GLU A 10 -19.28 58.86 41.87
C GLU A 10 -20.08 57.55 41.76
N GLY A 11 -19.57 56.60 40.97
CA GLY A 11 -20.18 55.29 40.74
C GLY A 11 -19.19 54.28 40.18
N GLU A 12 -18.38 53.70 41.08
CA GLU A 12 -17.87 52.33 41.11
C GLU A 12 -17.08 51.76 39.90
N SER A 13 -15.75 51.90 39.99
CA SER A 13 -14.76 51.06 39.31
C SER A 13 -14.30 49.90 40.22
N SER A 14 -15.08 48.82 40.32
CA SER A 14 -14.60 47.59 41.01
C SER A 14 -14.86 46.26 40.25
N GLY A 15 -15.36 46.31 39.01
CA GLY A 15 -15.66 45.10 38.23
C GLY A 15 -14.52 44.52 37.38
N ASN A 16 -13.53 45.34 36.98
CA ASN A 16 -12.52 44.91 35.99
C ASN A 16 -11.25 44.29 36.59
N SER A 17 -10.90 44.63 37.83
CA SER A 17 -9.67 44.15 38.47
C SER A 17 -9.75 42.67 38.80
N SER A 18 -10.88 42.23 39.37
CA SER A 18 -11.13 40.85 39.78
C SER A 18 -11.21 39.89 38.59
N LEU A 19 -11.80 40.35 37.48
CA LEU A 19 -11.92 39.57 36.25
C LEU A 19 -10.56 39.34 35.57
N ASN A 20 -9.70 40.37 35.53
CA ASN A 20 -8.36 40.29 34.96
C ASN A 20 -7.43 39.42 35.81
N ILE A 21 -7.57 39.46 37.14
CA ILE A 21 -6.84 38.58 38.07
C ILE A 21 -7.28 37.13 37.87
N ALA A 22 -8.59 36.86 37.77
CA ALA A 22 -9.11 35.52 37.50
C ALA A 22 -8.62 34.95 36.17
N LEU A 23 -8.60 35.77 35.10
CA LEU A 23 -8.09 35.36 33.78
C LEU A 23 -6.59 35.03 33.81
N GLY A 24 -5.80 35.81 34.56
CA GLY A 24 -4.37 35.57 34.77
C GLY A 24 -4.09 34.27 35.51
N VAL A 25 -4.91 33.92 36.51
CA VAL A 25 -4.77 32.65 37.25
C VAL A 25 -5.13 31.46 36.36
N VAL A 26 -6.22 31.54 35.60
CA VAL A 26 -6.65 30.44 34.71
C VAL A 26 -5.62 30.17 33.62
N THR A 27 -5.09 31.22 32.99
CA THR A 27 -4.04 31.09 31.97
C THR A 27 -2.74 30.53 32.57
N GLY A 28 -2.36 30.96 33.77
CA GLY A 28 -1.21 30.40 34.51
C GLY A 28 -1.35 28.91 34.80
N VAL A 29 -2.52 28.44 35.23
CA VAL A 29 -2.79 27.02 35.49
C VAL A 29 -2.74 26.20 34.20
N ILE A 30 -3.28 26.70 33.10
CA ILE A 30 -3.23 26.01 31.80
C ILE A 30 -1.78 25.84 31.32
N ILE A 31 -0.96 26.89 31.43
CA ILE A 31 0.47 26.82 31.07
C ILE A 31 1.20 25.81 31.95
N LEU A 32 0.92 25.78 33.26
CA LEU A 32 1.51 24.83 34.19
C LEU A 32 1.15 23.38 33.82
N VAL A 33 -0.12 23.11 33.49
CA VAL A 33 -0.58 21.78 33.06
C VAL A 33 0.10 21.37 31.75
N ILE A 34 0.23 22.27 30.77
CA ILE A 34 0.94 22.02 29.52
C ILE A 34 2.42 21.69 29.79
N LEU A 35 3.09 22.43 30.67
CA LEU A 35 4.49 22.18 31.04
C LEU A 35 4.67 20.85 31.76
N VAL A 36 3.72 20.46 32.62
CA VAL A 36 3.71 19.16 33.31
C VAL A 36 3.51 18.02 32.30
N LEU A 37 2.55 18.15 31.38
CA LEU A 37 2.32 17.18 30.31
C LEU A 37 3.52 17.07 29.36
N TYR A 38 4.15 18.19 29.02
CA TYR A 38 5.37 18.22 28.23
C TYR A 38 6.53 17.53 28.95
N CYS A 39 6.78 17.86 30.22
CA CYS A 39 7.79 17.21 31.06
C CYS A 39 7.53 15.70 31.21
N HIS A 40 6.27 15.29 31.38
CA HIS A 40 5.88 13.90 31.48
C HIS A 40 6.09 13.15 30.16
N SER A 41 5.75 13.78 29.02
CA SER A 41 6.01 13.23 27.68
C SER A 41 7.51 13.06 27.41
N LYS A 42 8.33 14.01 27.86
CA LYS A 42 9.79 14.01 27.72
C LYS A 42 10.46 12.98 28.63
N ARG A 43 9.96 12.79 29.86
CA ARG A 43 10.40 11.69 30.75
C ARG A 43 10.04 10.32 30.16
N LYS A 44 8.81 10.14 29.68
CA LYS A 44 8.34 8.90 29.04
C LYS A 44 9.15 8.58 27.77
N SER A 45 9.53 9.60 26.98
CA SER A 45 10.38 9.40 25.81
C SER A 45 11.83 9.03 26.17
N LYS A 46 12.39 9.60 27.25
CA LYS A 46 13.71 9.24 27.77
C LYS A 46 13.75 7.79 28.28
N GLN A 47 12.76 7.37 29.07
CA GLN A 47 12.62 5.99 29.53
C GLN A 47 12.50 4.99 28.37
N ARG A 48 11.75 5.33 27.30
CA ARG A 48 11.67 4.52 26.07
C ARG A 48 13.01 4.40 25.34
N ARG A 49 13.84 5.44 25.35
CA ARG A 49 15.19 5.41 24.75
C ARG A 49 16.15 4.55 25.56
N GLU A 50 16.12 4.64 26.88
CA GLU A 50 16.93 3.81 27.78
C GLU A 50 16.52 2.33 27.71
N ALA A 51 15.22 2.02 27.65
CA ALA A 51 14.74 0.65 27.43
C ALA A 51 15.16 0.07 26.07
N ARG A 52 15.24 0.90 25.02
CA ARG A 52 15.76 0.49 23.70
C ARG A 52 17.28 0.24 23.73
N ARG A 53 18.03 1.03 24.49
CA ARG A 53 19.48 0.84 24.68
C ARG A 53 19.77 -0.47 25.42
N LEU A 54 19.06 -0.74 26.52
CA LEU A 54 19.18 -1.99 27.27
C LEU A 54 18.78 -3.23 26.45
N ARG A 55 17.78 -3.11 25.56
CA ARG A 55 17.43 -4.18 24.60
C ARG A 55 18.53 -4.42 23.55
N ARG A 56 19.18 -3.36 23.06
CA ARG A 56 20.33 -3.49 22.15
C ARG A 56 21.55 -4.08 22.83
N GLU A 57 21.82 -3.73 24.09
CA GLU A 57 22.90 -4.33 24.88
C GLU A 57 22.62 -5.82 25.15
N ARG A 58 21.38 -6.22 25.49
CA ARG A 58 21.00 -7.65 25.62
C ARG A 58 21.12 -8.43 24.31
N GLN A 59 20.74 -7.83 23.18
CA GLN A 59 20.89 -8.46 21.86
C GLN A 59 22.36 -8.53 21.40
N GLY A 60 23.20 -7.55 21.77
CA GLY A 60 24.64 -7.54 21.52
C GLY A 60 25.39 -8.64 22.28
N VAL A 61 25.01 -8.91 23.53
CA VAL A 61 25.61 -10.00 24.33
C VAL A 61 25.21 -11.38 23.79
N GLN A 62 23.97 -11.56 23.33
CA GLN A 62 23.53 -12.82 22.69
C GLN A 62 24.14 -13.06 21.30
N SER A 63 24.46 -12.00 20.55
CA SER A 63 25.12 -12.11 19.25
C SER A 63 26.63 -12.33 19.37
N ALA A 64 27.29 -11.81 20.40
CA ALA A 64 28.68 -12.12 20.72
C ALA A 64 28.89 -13.59 21.11
N GLN A 65 27.92 -14.22 21.81
CA GLN A 65 27.93 -15.66 22.09
C GLN A 65 27.63 -16.54 20.86
N LYS A 66 26.98 -16.00 19.82
CA LYS A 66 26.66 -16.72 18.59
C LYS A 66 27.71 -16.55 17.48
N ALA A 67 28.54 -15.51 17.57
CA ALA A 67 29.59 -15.18 16.60
C ALA A 67 30.91 -15.96 16.78
N SER A 68 31.05 -16.81 17.81
CA SER A 68 32.15 -17.78 17.91
C SER A 68 31.90 -19.11 17.18
N GLY A 69 30.76 -19.25 16.49
CA GLY A 69 30.33 -20.52 15.89
C GLY A 69 30.70 -20.73 14.42
N ASP A 70 30.54 -19.73 13.55
CA ASP A 70 30.51 -20.00 12.10
C ASP A 70 31.31 -18.96 11.30
N VAL A 71 32.46 -19.39 10.80
CA VAL A 71 33.29 -18.73 9.77
C VAL A 71 33.20 -19.57 8.50
N TYR A 72 33.30 -18.91 7.32
CA TYR A 72 33.30 -19.43 5.93
C TYR A 72 31.89 -19.72 5.37
N MET A 73 31.41 -19.25 4.19
CA MET A 73 32.00 -18.72 2.96
C MET A 73 31.05 -17.72 2.24
N GLU A 74 31.62 -16.84 1.42
CA GLU A 74 30.97 -15.99 0.41
C GLU A 74 31.05 -16.67 -0.98
N ALA A 75 30.19 -16.23 -1.91
CA ALA A 75 30.21 -16.41 -3.38
C ALA A 75 29.30 -17.47 -4.06
N ASP A 76 28.54 -16.92 -5.01
CA ASP A 76 28.27 -17.39 -6.38
C ASP A 76 26.94 -18.02 -6.82
N ASN A 77 26.44 -17.40 -7.90
CA ASN A 77 25.41 -17.85 -8.82
C ASN A 77 25.82 -19.15 -9.53
N ARG A 78 24.89 -20.11 -9.62
CA ARG A 78 24.41 -20.78 -10.84
C ARG A 78 23.92 -22.19 -10.52
N THR A 79 22.86 -22.55 -11.24
CA THR A 79 22.55 -23.87 -11.82
C THR A 79 21.24 -24.49 -11.33
N ILE A 80 20.31 -24.49 -12.28
CA ILE A 80 19.05 -25.22 -12.35
C ILE A 80 19.35 -26.72 -12.27
N ASN A 81 18.58 -27.48 -11.48
CA ASN A 81 18.41 -28.91 -11.70
C ASN A 81 16.98 -29.33 -11.33
N LEU A 82 16.21 -29.73 -12.35
CA LEU A 82 15.04 -30.60 -12.20
C LEU A 82 15.53 -32.06 -12.22
N PRO A 83 14.93 -32.98 -11.46
CA PRO A 83 15.01 -34.41 -11.76
C PRO A 83 13.80 -34.84 -12.61
N MET A 84 14.09 -35.27 -13.83
CA MET A 84 13.29 -36.25 -14.58
C MET A 84 13.65 -37.65 -14.08
N ILE A 85 12.67 -38.50 -13.77
CA ILE A 85 12.86 -39.96 -13.67
C ILE A 85 11.81 -40.63 -14.55
N GLY A 86 12.29 -41.29 -15.59
CA GLY A 86 11.53 -42.20 -16.44
C GLY A 86 11.79 -43.67 -16.07
N GLN A 87 10.72 -44.45 -16.17
CA GLN A 87 10.58 -45.86 -16.56
C GLN A 87 11.71 -46.88 -16.31
N GLY A 88 11.33 -47.98 -15.63
CA GLY A 88 11.43 -49.33 -16.20
C GLY A 88 12.21 -50.37 -15.38
N GLN A 89 11.52 -51.37 -14.80
CA GLN A 89 11.53 -52.77 -15.29
C GLN A 89 10.76 -53.74 -14.37
N GLN A 90 10.28 -54.82 -15.01
CA GLN A 90 9.32 -55.83 -14.58
C GLN A 90 9.92 -56.96 -13.73
N SER A 91 9.09 -57.65 -12.94
CA SER A 91 9.12 -59.12 -12.80
C SER A 91 7.79 -59.68 -12.29
N HIS A 92 7.31 -60.72 -12.98
CA HIS A 92 6.08 -61.51 -12.76
C HIS A 92 6.11 -62.39 -11.49
N HIS A 93 4.95 -62.65 -10.84
CA HIS A 93 4.24 -63.95 -10.84
C HIS A 93 3.07 -64.07 -9.81
N HIS A 94 1.98 -64.70 -10.27
CA HIS A 94 0.90 -65.49 -9.60
C HIS A 94 -0.02 -64.79 -8.56
N ALA A 95 -1.33 -64.62 -8.79
CA ALA A 95 -2.47 -65.55 -8.99
C ALA A 95 -3.13 -66.04 -7.67
N GLY A 96 -4.44 -65.79 -7.51
CA GLY A 96 -5.33 -66.55 -6.62
C GLY A 96 -6.35 -65.75 -5.79
N HIS A 97 -7.62 -65.82 -6.22
CA HIS A 97 -8.90 -65.82 -5.47
C HIS A 97 -8.96 -65.44 -3.97
N GLN A 98 -9.96 -64.63 -3.55
CA GLN A 98 -11.27 -65.10 -3.07
C GLN A 98 -12.16 -63.94 -2.54
N GLU A 99 -13.44 -63.96 -2.91
CA GLU A 99 -14.56 -63.24 -2.29
C GLU A 99 -14.86 -63.81 -0.89
N ALA A 100 -15.41 -62.98 0.01
CA ALA A 100 -16.45 -63.40 0.95
C ALA A 100 -17.15 -62.19 1.61
N ASP A 101 -18.44 -62.40 1.86
CA ASP A 101 -19.50 -61.45 2.16
C ASP A 101 -19.59 -60.92 3.61
N ILE A 102 -20.16 -59.71 3.68
CA ILE A 102 -21.21 -59.19 4.58
C ILE A 102 -21.62 -60.07 5.79
N TYR A 103 -21.62 -59.47 7.00
CA TYR A 103 -22.72 -59.65 7.96
C TYR A 103 -22.94 -58.36 8.80
N ILE A 104 -24.18 -57.83 8.71
CA ILE A 104 -24.79 -56.92 9.68
C ILE A 104 -25.47 -57.78 10.75
N MET A 105 -25.26 -57.48 12.03
CA MET A 105 -26.20 -57.88 13.08
C MET A 105 -26.37 -56.75 14.11
N ARG A 106 -27.65 -56.52 14.43
CA ARG A 106 -28.21 -55.53 15.35
C ARG A 106 -28.72 -56.29 16.58
N GLY A 107 -28.38 -55.81 17.78
CA GLY A 107 -28.91 -56.26 19.08
C GLY A 107 -28.06 -55.59 20.17
N SER A 108 -28.57 -54.58 20.88
CA SER A 108 -29.46 -54.62 22.05
C SER A 108 -28.63 -54.33 23.30
N GLU A 109 -28.99 -53.21 23.93
CA GLU A 109 -28.84 -52.80 25.33
C GLU A 109 -27.89 -53.61 26.21
N ASP A 110 -26.85 -52.93 26.73
CA ASP A 110 -26.45 -53.06 28.15
C ASP A 110 -25.64 -51.82 28.57
N GLU A 111 -26.10 -51.23 29.68
CA GLU A 111 -25.48 -50.12 30.39
C GLU A 111 -24.14 -50.55 31.03
N TYR A 112 -23.05 -49.87 30.69
CA TYR A 112 -21.92 -49.72 31.62
C TYR A 112 -21.34 -48.31 31.51
N ASN A 113 -21.57 -47.54 32.56
CA ASN A 113 -21.01 -46.23 32.83
C ASN A 113 -19.60 -46.40 33.42
N GLN A 114 -18.54 -45.99 32.72
CA GLN A 114 -17.26 -45.63 33.35
C GLN A 114 -16.28 -44.94 32.38
N GLY A 115 -15.75 -43.79 32.81
CA GLY A 115 -14.40 -43.33 32.45
C GLY A 115 -14.31 -42.41 31.24
N GLY A 116 -14.41 -41.10 31.49
CA GLY A 116 -14.26 -40.05 30.48
C GLY A 116 -12.88 -40.01 29.82
N TYR A 117 -12.90 -40.02 28.49
CA TYR A 117 -11.94 -39.31 27.65
C TYR A 117 -12.75 -38.55 26.60
N HIS A 118 -13.15 -37.31 26.92
CA HIS A 118 -13.62 -36.39 25.90
C HIS A 118 -12.44 -36.07 24.98
N ALA A 119 -12.49 -36.57 23.75
CA ALA A 119 -11.73 -35.99 22.66
C ALA A 119 -12.02 -34.47 22.62
N PRO A 120 -11.02 -33.60 22.45
CA PRO A 120 -11.28 -32.17 22.38
C PRO A 120 -12.20 -31.91 21.20
N ALA A 121 -13.38 -31.36 21.50
CA ALA A 121 -14.30 -30.84 20.49
C ALA A 121 -13.53 -29.88 19.58
N PRO A 122 -13.79 -29.88 18.26
CA PRO A 122 -13.17 -28.92 17.36
C PRO A 122 -13.50 -27.52 17.88
N GLN A 123 -12.45 -26.78 18.28
CA GLN A 123 -12.57 -25.40 18.74
C GLN A 123 -13.33 -24.64 17.67
N THR A 124 -14.53 -24.19 18.05
CA THR A 124 -15.42 -23.40 17.20
C THR A 124 -14.65 -22.17 16.75
N LYS A 125 -14.34 -22.13 15.45
CA LYS A 125 -13.66 -21.02 14.78
C LYS A 125 -14.38 -19.73 15.16
N ALA A 126 -13.67 -18.80 15.80
CA ALA A 126 -14.21 -17.48 16.10
C ALA A 126 -14.82 -16.90 14.82
N PRO A 127 -16.06 -16.37 14.87
CA PRO A 127 -16.67 -15.76 13.70
C PRO A 127 -15.79 -14.59 13.22
N PRO A 128 -15.73 -14.33 11.91
CA PRO A 128 -14.92 -13.23 11.38
C PRO A 128 -15.39 -11.91 12.01
N PRO A 129 -14.48 -10.94 12.26
CA PRO A 129 -14.81 -9.67 12.90
C PRO A 129 -15.70 -8.74 12.04
N PHE A 130 -16.19 -9.19 10.87
CA PHE A 130 -17.03 -8.41 9.97
C PHE A 130 -17.99 -9.30 9.17
N LYS A 131 -19.13 -8.73 8.74
CA LYS A 131 -20.11 -9.41 7.89
C LYS A 131 -19.59 -9.51 6.45
N MET A 132 -19.37 -10.73 5.97
CA MET A 132 -18.96 -10.98 4.59
C MET A 132 -20.16 -11.27 3.69
N GLU A 133 -20.13 -10.68 2.50
CA GLU A 133 -21.14 -10.97 1.48
C GLU A 133 -20.92 -12.35 0.86
N PRO A 134 -22.00 -13.09 0.51
CA PRO A 134 -21.90 -14.43 -0.05
C PRO A 134 -21.03 -14.53 -1.31
N GLY A 135 -21.01 -13.47 -2.13
CA GLY A 135 -20.18 -13.41 -3.34
C GLY A 135 -18.68 -13.46 -3.04
N LEU A 136 -18.25 -12.79 -1.96
CA LEU A 136 -16.84 -12.77 -1.58
C LEU A 136 -16.40 -14.13 -1.02
N LEU A 137 -17.28 -14.83 -0.29
CA LEU A 137 -16.97 -16.16 0.26
C LEU A 137 -16.53 -17.19 -0.79
N LYS A 138 -16.92 -17.02 -2.06
CA LYS A 138 -16.45 -17.88 -3.16
C LYS A 138 -14.95 -17.76 -3.44
N SER A 139 -14.35 -16.62 -3.10
CA SER A 139 -12.91 -16.36 -3.24
C SER A 139 -12.13 -16.66 -1.96
N LYS A 140 -12.78 -17.26 -0.95
CA LYS A 140 -12.09 -17.70 0.27
C LYS A 140 -11.28 -18.95 -0.03
N VAL A 141 -10.00 -18.92 0.33
CA VAL A 141 -9.10 -20.08 0.23
C VAL A 141 -8.80 -20.65 1.61
N ASP A 142 -8.47 -21.93 1.71
CA ASP A 142 -8.01 -22.50 2.98
C ASP A 142 -6.63 -21.94 3.32
N TYR A 143 -6.45 -21.51 4.56
CA TYR A 143 -5.16 -21.00 5.03
C TYR A 143 -4.10 -22.10 5.04
N ALA A 144 -4.49 -23.36 5.25
CA ALA A 144 -3.58 -24.50 5.24
C ALA A 144 -2.88 -24.69 3.88
N ASP A 145 -3.49 -24.22 2.79
CA ASP A 145 -2.94 -24.31 1.44
C ASP A 145 -1.96 -23.18 1.11
N ILE A 146 -1.81 -22.19 2.00
CA ILE A 146 -0.96 -21.02 1.80
C ILE A 146 0.38 -21.25 2.47
N GLN A 147 1.45 -21.21 1.67
CA GLN A 147 2.81 -21.36 2.17
C GLN A 147 3.54 -20.03 2.09
N TYR A 148 3.92 -19.46 3.24
CA TYR A 148 4.71 -18.23 3.30
C TYR A 148 6.18 -18.56 3.04
N THR A 149 6.86 -17.73 2.25
CA THR A 149 8.28 -17.87 1.93
C THR A 149 9.10 -16.74 2.57
N ARG A 150 9.11 -15.55 1.97
CA ARG A 150 9.93 -14.42 2.43
C ARG A 150 9.14 -13.13 2.36
N LYS A 151 9.49 -12.16 3.21
CA LYS A 151 8.89 -10.82 3.15
C LYS A 151 9.34 -10.09 1.89
N LEU A 152 8.39 -9.50 1.16
CA LEU A 152 8.64 -8.65 -0.01
C LEU A 152 8.74 -7.19 0.41
N SER A 153 7.80 -6.71 1.23
CA SER A 153 7.76 -5.32 1.68
C SER A 153 7.07 -5.16 3.04
N LYS A 154 7.38 -4.07 3.74
CA LYS A 154 6.65 -3.60 4.93
C LYS A 154 6.34 -2.12 4.72
N GLY A 155 5.05 -1.79 4.58
CA GLY A 155 4.54 -0.43 4.45
C GLY A 155 3.98 0.11 5.77
N ALA A 156 3.32 1.27 5.71
CA ALA A 156 2.68 1.89 6.88
C ALA A 156 1.42 1.14 7.35
N PHE A 157 0.71 0.50 6.42
CA PHE A 157 -0.62 -0.11 6.65
C PHE A 157 -0.62 -1.63 6.57
N GLY A 158 0.45 -2.25 6.08
CA GLY A 158 0.52 -3.69 5.90
C GLY A 158 1.91 -4.16 5.51
N GLU A 159 2.05 -5.47 5.42
CA GLU A 159 3.22 -6.12 4.87
C GLU A 159 2.81 -7.11 3.78
N VAL A 160 3.72 -7.29 2.83
CA VAL A 160 3.53 -8.20 1.70
C VAL A 160 4.58 -9.27 1.76
N TRP A 161 4.16 -10.51 1.61
CA TRP A 161 5.01 -11.70 1.59
C TRP A 161 4.95 -12.37 0.24
N LEU A 162 6.06 -12.98 -0.18
CA LEU A 162 6.06 -13.99 -1.22
C LEU A 162 5.62 -15.30 -0.58
N GLY A 163 4.77 -16.03 -1.25
CA GLY A 163 4.38 -17.37 -0.88
C GLY A 163 4.03 -18.24 -2.07
N GLN A 164 3.47 -19.41 -1.77
CA GLN A 164 2.92 -20.33 -2.75
C GLN A 164 1.48 -20.70 -2.40
N TYR A 165 0.66 -20.85 -3.44
CA TYR A 165 -0.70 -21.35 -3.35
C TYR A 165 -0.98 -22.19 -4.61
N GLN A 166 -1.45 -23.43 -4.41
CA GLN A 166 -1.69 -24.40 -5.51
C GLN A 166 -0.48 -24.58 -6.46
N GLY A 167 0.73 -24.58 -5.91
CA GLY A 167 1.98 -24.72 -6.68
C GLY A 167 2.45 -23.45 -7.41
N ASN A 168 1.69 -22.36 -7.37
CA ASN A 168 2.05 -21.09 -8.01
C ASN A 168 2.58 -20.09 -7.00
N TYR A 169 3.53 -19.25 -7.41
CA TYR A 169 3.98 -18.12 -6.59
C TYR A 169 2.90 -17.04 -6.51
N VAL A 170 2.66 -16.55 -5.29
CA VAL A 170 1.66 -15.52 -4.98
C VAL A 170 2.23 -14.44 -4.09
N ALA A 171 1.66 -13.23 -4.17
CA ALA A 171 1.88 -12.19 -3.19
C ALA A 171 0.78 -12.22 -2.13
N ILE A 172 1.19 -12.27 -0.86
CA ILE A 172 0.29 -12.37 0.30
C ILE A 172 0.37 -11.06 1.07
N LYS A 173 -0.67 -10.23 0.94
CA LYS A 173 -0.80 -8.97 1.66
C LYS A 173 -1.55 -9.21 2.97
N GLN A 174 -1.05 -8.63 4.07
CA GLN A 174 -1.70 -8.71 5.37
C GLN A 174 -1.50 -7.45 6.20
N ILE A 175 -2.39 -7.21 7.16
CA ILE A 175 -2.30 -6.08 8.10
C ILE A 175 -1.09 -6.27 9.02
N LEU A 176 -0.43 -5.17 9.40
CA LEU A 176 0.66 -5.18 10.37
C LEU A 176 0.20 -5.70 11.72
N GLU A 177 1.04 -6.52 12.38
CA GLU A 177 0.79 -7.07 13.73
C GLU A 177 0.25 -6.03 14.71
N GLU A 178 0.92 -4.87 14.77
CA GLU A 178 0.57 -3.75 15.63
C GLU A 178 -0.81 -3.10 15.35
N ARG A 179 -1.46 -3.42 14.22
CA ARG A 179 -2.74 -2.87 13.77
C ARG A 179 -3.84 -3.92 13.53
N LYS A 180 -3.56 -5.21 13.75
CA LYS A 180 -4.51 -6.31 13.47
C LYS A 180 -5.78 -6.27 14.32
N THR A 181 -5.76 -5.58 15.45
CA THR A 181 -6.92 -5.41 16.34
C THR A 181 -7.70 -4.12 16.07
N ASP A 182 -7.24 -3.27 15.16
CA ASP A 182 -7.95 -2.03 14.81
C ASP A 182 -9.08 -2.36 13.83
N ALA A 183 -10.33 -2.28 14.32
CA ALA A 183 -11.51 -2.58 13.53
C ALA A 183 -11.60 -1.73 12.25
N LYS A 184 -11.16 -0.47 12.31
CA LYS A 184 -11.16 0.43 11.14
C LYS A 184 -10.17 -0.06 10.09
N GLU A 185 -8.99 -0.54 10.50
CA GLU A 185 -7.99 -1.07 9.56
C GLU A 185 -8.47 -2.38 8.92
N ILE A 186 -9.13 -3.26 9.70
CA ILE A 186 -9.73 -4.48 9.18
C ILE A 186 -10.82 -4.15 8.16
N GLU A 187 -11.83 -3.35 8.52
CA GLU A 187 -12.93 -2.98 7.62
C GLU A 187 -12.43 -2.40 6.30
N CYS A 188 -11.37 -1.61 6.39
CA CYS A 188 -10.74 -1.01 5.26
C CYS A 188 -10.00 -2.00 4.35
N PHE A 189 -9.26 -2.94 4.94
CA PHE A 189 -8.61 -3.99 4.15
C PHE A 189 -9.64 -4.93 3.51
N VAL A 190 -10.77 -5.16 4.18
CA VAL A 190 -11.91 -5.89 3.62
C VAL A 190 -12.52 -5.16 2.44
N ALA A 191 -12.71 -3.84 2.55
CA ALA A 191 -13.19 -3.04 1.42
C ALA A 191 -12.22 -3.12 0.23
N GLU A 192 -10.91 -3.15 0.50
CA GLU A 192 -9.88 -3.32 -0.54
C GLU A 192 -9.98 -4.69 -1.21
N ILE A 193 -10.10 -5.77 -0.43
CA ILE A 193 -10.32 -7.13 -0.92
C ILE A 193 -11.58 -7.20 -1.79
N LYS A 194 -12.69 -6.61 -1.33
CA LYS A 194 -13.94 -6.55 -2.09
C LYS A 194 -13.75 -5.85 -3.44
N LEU A 195 -13.01 -4.74 -3.46
CA LEU A 195 -12.78 -3.99 -4.67
C LEU A 195 -11.92 -4.79 -5.67
N MET A 196 -10.80 -5.35 -5.21
CA MET A 196 -9.91 -6.18 -6.02
C MET A 196 -10.62 -7.40 -6.60
N ALA A 197 -11.50 -8.05 -5.82
CA ALA A 197 -12.25 -9.23 -6.26
C ALA A 197 -13.19 -8.97 -7.44
N ASN A 198 -13.53 -7.71 -7.71
CA ASN A 198 -14.40 -7.33 -8.83
C ASN A 198 -13.64 -6.94 -10.11
N PHE A 199 -12.31 -6.87 -10.08
CA PHE A 199 -11.52 -6.48 -11.23
C PHE A 199 -11.06 -7.68 -12.05
N LYS A 200 -11.13 -7.52 -13.38
CA LYS A 200 -10.62 -8.47 -14.37
C LYS A 200 -10.11 -7.69 -15.58
N HIS A 201 -8.80 -7.50 -15.64
CA HIS A 201 -8.17 -6.77 -16.74
C HIS A 201 -6.68 -7.15 -16.81
N PRO A 202 -6.08 -7.33 -18.00
CA PRO A 202 -4.67 -7.73 -18.14
C PRO A 202 -3.67 -6.76 -17.48
N ASN A 203 -4.02 -5.48 -17.36
CA ASN A 203 -3.18 -4.45 -16.71
C ASN A 203 -3.61 -4.13 -15.26
N ILE A 204 -4.36 -5.02 -14.61
CA ILE A 204 -4.68 -4.93 -13.18
C ILE A 204 -4.18 -6.22 -12.52
N VAL A 205 -3.55 -6.09 -11.35
CA VAL A 205 -3.05 -7.24 -10.60
C VAL A 205 -4.22 -8.16 -10.24
N ASP A 206 -4.12 -9.42 -10.67
CA ASP A 206 -5.14 -10.42 -10.48
C ASP A 206 -5.29 -10.83 -9.01
N PHE A 207 -6.53 -10.76 -8.54
CA PHE A 207 -6.91 -11.24 -7.22
C PHE A 207 -7.19 -12.74 -7.26
N LEU A 208 -6.48 -13.50 -6.43
CA LEU A 208 -6.56 -14.95 -6.38
C LEU A 208 -7.44 -15.46 -5.24
N GLY A 209 -7.56 -14.69 -4.17
CA GLY A 209 -8.42 -15.03 -3.04
C GLY A 209 -7.98 -14.37 -1.75
N PHE A 210 -8.62 -14.77 -0.65
CA PHE A 210 -8.27 -14.29 0.69
C PHE A 210 -8.45 -15.40 1.72
N SER A 211 -7.77 -15.27 2.86
CA SER A 211 -7.87 -16.23 3.94
C SER A 211 -7.64 -15.60 5.31
N TRP A 212 -7.74 -16.44 6.34
CA TRP A 212 -7.61 -16.07 7.73
C TRP A 212 -6.60 -16.99 8.39
N ASN A 213 -5.57 -16.42 8.98
CA ASN A 213 -4.63 -17.21 9.75
C ASN A 213 -5.31 -17.71 11.04
N PRO A 214 -5.45 -19.03 11.25
CA PRO A 214 -6.13 -19.58 12.42
C PRO A 214 -5.37 -19.34 13.73
N LYS A 215 -4.07 -18.99 13.68
CA LYS A 215 -3.25 -18.76 14.88
C LYS A 215 -3.50 -17.39 15.53
N ASP A 216 -3.72 -16.36 14.73
CA ASP A 216 -3.83 -14.96 15.17
C ASP A 216 -5.06 -14.24 14.59
N ALA A 217 -5.97 -14.98 13.93
CA ALA A 217 -7.15 -14.47 13.23
C ALA A 217 -6.85 -13.37 12.18
N ASN A 218 -5.61 -13.30 11.69
CA ASN A 218 -5.20 -12.25 10.75
C ASN A 218 -5.74 -12.49 9.34
N LEU A 219 -6.37 -11.48 8.76
CA LEU A 219 -6.85 -11.49 7.38
C LEU A 219 -5.67 -11.31 6.41
N CYS A 220 -5.62 -12.13 5.35
CA CYS A 220 -4.67 -11.98 4.25
C CYS A 220 -5.36 -12.04 2.89
N ALA A 221 -4.82 -11.30 1.92
CA ALA A 221 -5.25 -11.28 0.53
C ALA A 221 -4.13 -11.86 -0.35
N LEU A 222 -4.50 -12.68 -1.33
CA LEU A 222 -3.61 -13.30 -2.29
C LEU A 222 -3.81 -12.66 -3.66
N THR A 223 -2.71 -12.25 -4.27
CA THR A 223 -2.68 -11.79 -5.66
C THR A 223 -1.61 -12.55 -6.43
N GLU A 224 -1.64 -12.44 -7.76
CA GLU A 224 -0.52 -12.91 -8.58
C GLU A 224 0.81 -12.27 -8.13
N TYR A 225 1.90 -13.01 -8.30
CA TYR A 225 3.22 -12.53 -7.96
C TYR A 225 3.88 -11.79 -9.14
N MET A 226 4.17 -10.52 -8.93
CA MET A 226 4.81 -9.65 -9.92
C MET A 226 6.34 -9.72 -9.80
N LYS A 227 6.96 -10.57 -10.61
CA LYS A 227 8.37 -10.99 -10.50
C LYS A 227 9.38 -9.83 -10.54
N ASN A 228 9.10 -8.79 -11.33
CA ASN A 228 9.97 -7.64 -11.48
C ASN A 228 9.73 -6.54 -10.42
N GLY A 229 8.74 -6.73 -9.53
CA GLY A 229 8.45 -5.82 -8.43
C GLY A 229 7.78 -4.52 -8.88
N ASP A 230 7.90 -3.48 -8.06
CA ASP A 230 7.33 -2.17 -8.37
C ASP A 230 8.18 -1.38 -9.38
N LEU A 231 7.50 -0.59 -10.22
CA LEU A 231 8.10 0.20 -11.28
C LEU A 231 9.10 1.22 -10.71
N PHE A 232 8.85 1.79 -9.54
CA PHE A 232 9.76 2.75 -8.92
C PHE A 232 11.16 2.14 -8.71
N VAL A 233 11.24 0.98 -8.04
CA VAL A 233 12.52 0.28 -7.82
C VAL A 233 13.09 -0.25 -9.13
N TYR A 234 12.24 -0.71 -10.04
CA TYR A 234 12.67 -1.21 -11.35
C TYR A 234 13.40 -0.14 -12.18
N LEU A 235 12.85 1.07 -12.25
CA LEU A 235 13.45 2.21 -12.97
C LEU A 235 14.81 2.60 -12.38
N GLN A 236 14.96 2.59 -11.05
CA GLN A 236 16.23 2.90 -10.40
C GLN A 236 17.33 1.88 -10.75
N LYS A 237 16.98 0.59 -10.81
CA LYS A 237 17.93 -0.48 -11.13
C LYS A 237 18.36 -0.51 -12.59
N ARG A 238 17.55 0.04 -13.49
CA ARG A 238 17.72 -0.08 -14.95
C ARG A 238 17.80 1.25 -15.67
N LYS A 239 18.23 2.30 -14.97
CA LYS A 239 18.27 3.68 -15.48
C LYS A 239 19.01 3.83 -16.81
N THR A 240 20.04 3.03 -17.05
CA THR A 240 20.88 3.10 -18.26
C THR A 240 20.44 2.18 -19.40
N THR A 241 19.48 1.28 -19.17
CA THR A 241 19.11 0.25 -20.15
C THR A 241 17.73 0.43 -20.75
N LEU A 242 16.81 1.11 -20.05
CA LEU A 242 15.44 1.30 -20.53
C LEU A 242 15.33 2.45 -21.53
N THR A 243 14.68 2.18 -22.65
CA THR A 243 14.44 3.17 -23.71
C THR A 243 12.96 3.45 -23.89
N TRP A 244 12.62 4.63 -24.42
CA TRP A 244 11.23 4.95 -24.77
C TRP A 244 10.70 4.05 -25.88
N LYS A 245 11.50 3.78 -26.90
CA LYS A 245 11.16 2.98 -28.08
C LYS A 245 10.73 1.55 -27.73
N HIS A 246 11.46 0.87 -26.84
CA HIS A 246 11.22 -0.56 -26.59
C HIS A 246 10.49 -0.86 -25.27
N ASP A 247 10.74 -0.09 -24.22
CA ASP A 247 10.33 -0.49 -22.87
C ASP A 247 9.26 0.46 -22.29
N LYS A 248 9.58 1.75 -22.23
CA LYS A 248 8.80 2.71 -21.43
C LYS A 248 7.43 3.00 -22.05
N ILE A 249 7.33 2.99 -23.39
CA ILE A 249 6.05 3.25 -24.08
C ILE A 249 5.02 2.15 -23.79
N SER A 250 5.45 0.88 -23.78
CA SER A 250 4.57 -0.25 -23.47
C SER A 250 4.05 -0.17 -22.05
N ILE A 251 4.92 0.14 -21.09
CA ILE A 251 4.55 0.37 -19.68
C ILE A 251 3.54 1.53 -19.55
N ALA A 252 3.77 2.64 -20.26
CA ALA A 252 2.87 3.79 -20.25
C ALA A 252 1.47 3.44 -20.79
N ILE A 253 1.42 2.68 -21.89
CA ILE A 253 0.17 2.21 -22.51
C ILE A 253 -0.57 1.27 -21.56
N ASP A 254 0.12 0.30 -20.97
CA ASP A 254 -0.45 -0.66 -20.00
C ASP A 254 -1.12 0.06 -18.81
N ILE A 255 -0.42 1.04 -18.23
CA ILE A 255 -0.96 1.85 -17.12
C ILE A 255 -2.21 2.62 -17.58
N ALA A 256 -2.15 3.26 -18.75
CA ALA A 256 -3.27 4.03 -19.28
C ALA A 256 -4.49 3.13 -19.58
N GLN A 257 -4.29 1.91 -20.09
CA GLN A 257 -5.34 0.93 -20.32
C GLN A 257 -5.99 0.46 -19.00
N ALA A 258 -5.20 0.25 -17.95
CA ALA A 258 -5.74 -0.05 -16.63
C ALA A 258 -6.66 1.08 -16.12
N LEU A 259 -6.29 2.35 -16.33
CA LEU A 259 -7.14 3.49 -15.99
C LEU A 259 -8.42 3.54 -16.82
N VAL A 260 -8.35 3.29 -18.14
CA VAL A 260 -9.54 3.18 -19.00
C VAL A 260 -10.52 2.17 -18.42
N TYR A 261 -10.03 0.99 -18.07
CA TYR A 261 -10.87 -0.05 -17.47
C TYR A 261 -11.56 0.44 -16.20
N LEU A 262 -10.80 0.95 -15.22
CA LEU A 262 -11.37 1.45 -13.95
C LEU A 262 -12.40 2.56 -14.17
N HIS A 263 -12.10 3.49 -15.07
CA HIS A 263 -12.94 4.65 -15.38
C HIS A 263 -14.20 4.28 -16.18
N SER A 264 -14.22 3.09 -16.80
CA SER A 264 -15.36 2.55 -17.55
C SER A 264 -16.36 1.76 -16.71
N LEU A 265 -15.99 1.36 -15.49
CA LEU A 265 -16.86 0.58 -14.60
C LEU A 265 -18.11 1.36 -14.18
N SER A 266 -19.15 0.64 -13.77
CA SER A 266 -20.39 1.21 -13.22
C SER A 266 -20.68 0.58 -11.85
N PRO A 267 -20.51 1.32 -10.73
CA PRO A 267 -20.07 2.72 -10.67
C PRO A 267 -18.61 2.91 -11.09
N LYS A 268 -18.29 4.11 -11.62
CA LYS A 268 -16.93 4.49 -12.01
C LYS A 268 -15.97 4.34 -10.83
N VAL A 269 -14.84 3.69 -11.04
CA VAL A 269 -13.78 3.57 -10.04
C VAL A 269 -12.66 4.55 -10.36
N ILE A 270 -12.27 5.37 -9.38
CA ILE A 270 -11.09 6.24 -9.47
C ILE A 270 -9.98 5.59 -8.64
N HIS A 271 -8.79 5.43 -9.20
CA HIS A 271 -7.67 4.76 -8.55
C HIS A 271 -7.23 5.51 -7.29
N ARG A 272 -7.08 6.82 -7.38
CA ARG A 272 -6.73 7.72 -6.28
C ARG A 272 -5.39 7.44 -5.60
N ASP A 273 -4.53 6.54 -6.03
CA ASP A 273 -3.16 6.47 -5.50
C ASP A 273 -2.18 6.06 -6.59
N LEU A 274 -2.38 6.56 -7.81
CA LEU A 274 -1.51 6.20 -8.92
C LEU A 274 -0.13 6.83 -8.69
N LYS A 275 0.88 5.97 -8.64
CA LYS A 275 2.30 6.29 -8.52
C LYS A 275 3.10 5.08 -8.97
N SER A 276 4.36 5.26 -9.38
CA SER A 276 5.25 4.18 -9.81
C SER A 276 5.40 3.03 -8.79
N LYS A 277 5.21 3.28 -7.48
CA LYS A 277 5.23 2.22 -6.45
C LYS A 277 4.01 1.29 -6.47
N ASN A 278 2.90 1.74 -7.05
CA ASN A 278 1.65 0.98 -7.19
C ASN A 278 1.46 0.46 -8.62
N VAL A 279 2.51 0.56 -9.45
CA VAL A 279 2.60 -0.12 -10.75
C VAL A 279 3.57 -1.28 -10.56
N LEU A 280 3.09 -2.51 -10.75
CA LEU A 280 3.91 -3.71 -10.64
C LEU A 280 4.20 -4.29 -12.02
N LEU A 281 5.35 -4.93 -12.17
CA LEU A 281 5.80 -5.54 -13.43
C LEU A 281 5.89 -7.07 -13.29
N ASP A 282 5.24 -7.77 -14.22
CA ASP A 282 5.33 -9.23 -14.30
C ASP A 282 6.67 -9.66 -14.91
N GLU A 283 6.84 -10.96 -15.18
CA GLU A 283 8.10 -11.47 -15.74
C GLU A 283 8.40 -11.02 -17.18
N ASN A 284 7.37 -10.64 -17.93
CA ASN A 284 7.46 -10.14 -19.30
C ASN A 284 7.51 -8.61 -19.36
N CYS A 285 7.63 -7.95 -18.20
CA CYS A 285 7.58 -6.50 -18.05
C CYS A 285 6.22 -5.86 -18.44
N THR A 286 5.14 -6.64 -18.45
CA THR A 286 3.79 -6.10 -18.56
C THR A 286 3.44 -5.38 -17.26
N ALA A 287 2.95 -4.14 -17.37
CA ALA A 287 2.60 -3.33 -16.22
C ALA A 287 1.16 -3.59 -15.78
N LYS A 288 1.00 -3.76 -14.46
CA LYS A 288 -0.30 -3.91 -13.82
C LYS A 288 -0.45 -3.00 -12.61
N LEU A 289 -1.62 -2.37 -12.48
CA LEU A 289 -1.94 -1.53 -11.32
C LEU A 289 -2.30 -2.36 -10.09
N SER A 290 -1.80 -1.91 -8.93
CA SER A 290 -2.10 -2.45 -7.59
C SER A 290 -2.57 -1.34 -6.64
N ASP A 291 -2.98 -1.72 -5.43
CA ASP A 291 -3.22 -0.80 -4.30
C ASP A 291 -4.21 0.34 -4.61
N PHE A 292 -5.46 -0.04 -4.85
CA PHE A 292 -6.56 0.88 -5.15
C PHE A 292 -6.94 1.72 -3.91
N GLY A 293 -7.00 3.04 -4.07
CA GLY A 293 -6.96 4.04 -3.02
C GLY A 293 -8.21 4.20 -2.13
N ILE A 294 -8.83 3.11 -1.68
CA ILE A 294 -9.85 3.14 -0.61
C ILE A 294 -9.25 3.76 0.67
N SER A 295 -7.93 3.59 0.87
CA SER A 295 -7.17 4.18 1.98
C SER A 295 -6.76 5.64 1.76
N ARG A 296 -6.98 6.27 0.58
CA ARG A 296 -6.50 7.65 0.35
C ARG A 296 -7.21 8.69 1.22
N LEU A 297 -8.46 8.45 1.62
CA LEU A 297 -9.15 9.28 2.64
C LEU A 297 -8.35 9.32 3.95
N ARG A 298 -7.68 8.22 4.32
CA ARG A 298 -6.77 8.14 5.49
C ARG A 298 -5.39 8.73 5.19
N GLN A 299 -4.83 8.48 4.01
CA GLN A 299 -3.54 9.04 3.64
C GLN A 299 -3.57 10.57 3.60
N LEU A 300 -4.67 11.24 3.24
CA LEU A 300 -4.70 12.70 3.25
C LEU A 300 -4.54 13.28 4.67
N GLU A 301 -5.19 12.66 5.67
CA GLU A 301 -5.07 13.05 7.08
C GLU A 301 -3.67 12.77 7.65
N GLU A 302 -3.08 11.61 7.33
CA GLU A 302 -1.73 11.24 7.78
C GLU A 302 -0.60 11.91 6.96
N THR A 303 -0.79 12.19 5.67
CA THR A 303 0.21 12.87 4.81
C THR A 303 0.39 14.32 5.21
N MET A 304 -0.67 14.97 5.72
CA MET A 304 -0.60 16.29 6.33
C MET A 304 0.22 16.31 7.63
N THR A 305 0.43 15.15 8.28
CA THR A 305 1.11 15.05 9.59
C THR A 305 2.46 14.31 9.56
N ALA A 306 2.71 13.39 8.61
CA ALA A 306 3.85 12.48 8.62
C ALA A 306 4.82 12.61 7.41
N GLY A 307 4.52 13.48 6.44
CA GLY A 307 5.43 13.79 5.34
C GLY A 307 5.27 12.93 4.08
N VAL A 308 4.98 13.63 2.99
CA VAL A 308 5.39 13.46 1.57
C VAL A 308 5.03 12.16 0.81
N GLY A 309 4.71 11.04 1.46
CA GLY A 309 4.72 9.71 0.81
C GLY A 309 3.87 9.54 -0.47
N THR A 310 2.79 10.29 -0.64
CA THR A 310 1.88 10.21 -1.80
C THR A 310 1.65 11.57 -2.49
N ALA A 311 2.04 12.68 -1.87
CA ALA A 311 1.68 14.01 -2.36
C ALA A 311 2.30 14.35 -3.72
N LEU A 312 3.45 13.77 -4.06
CA LEU A 312 4.17 14.11 -5.30
C LEU A 312 3.38 13.74 -6.56
N TRP A 313 2.44 12.79 -6.50
CA TRP A 313 1.66 12.35 -7.66
C TRP A 313 0.25 12.92 -7.70
N ALA A 314 -0.19 13.56 -6.63
CA ALA A 314 -1.57 13.99 -6.52
C ALA A 314 -1.79 15.29 -7.30
N ALA A 315 -2.96 15.37 -7.96
CA ALA A 315 -3.38 16.54 -8.70
C ALA A 315 -3.64 17.75 -7.77
N PRO A 316 -3.48 19.00 -8.25
CA PRO A 316 -3.67 20.20 -7.44
C PRO A 316 -5.03 20.24 -6.72
N GLU A 317 -6.11 19.85 -7.39
CA GLU A 317 -7.48 19.86 -6.87
C GLU A 317 -7.69 18.89 -5.70
N VAL A 318 -6.85 17.84 -5.59
CA VAL A 318 -6.88 16.89 -4.46
C VAL A 318 -6.47 17.58 -3.16
N PHE A 319 -5.54 18.54 -3.22
CA PHE A 319 -5.10 19.32 -2.06
C PHE A 319 -6.05 20.47 -1.71
N LEU A 320 -6.75 21.00 -2.71
CA LEU A 320 -7.66 22.13 -2.54
C LEU A 320 -9.04 21.72 -2.01
N ALA A 321 -9.21 20.44 -1.61
CA ALA A 321 -10.47 19.85 -1.16
C ALA A 321 -11.64 20.10 -2.12
N LYS A 322 -11.34 20.31 -3.42
CA LYS A 322 -12.36 20.42 -4.47
C LYS A 322 -12.91 19.02 -4.76
N LYS A 323 -14.10 18.95 -5.37
CA LYS A 323 -14.55 17.69 -5.97
C LYS A 323 -13.55 17.30 -7.05
N TYR A 324 -12.97 16.11 -6.92
CA TYR A 324 -12.08 15.53 -7.92
C TYR A 324 -12.79 14.37 -8.62
N ASN A 325 -12.45 14.14 -9.88
CA ASN A 325 -12.98 13.08 -10.73
C ASN A 325 -11.83 12.19 -11.23
N ASP A 326 -12.10 11.37 -12.24
CA ASP A 326 -11.13 10.51 -12.91
C ASP A 326 -9.92 11.25 -13.52
N ARG A 327 -10.05 12.56 -13.79
CA ARG A 327 -8.94 13.39 -14.31
C ARG A 327 -7.82 13.57 -13.29
N ALA A 328 -8.07 13.31 -12.00
CA ALA A 328 -7.03 13.28 -10.99
C ALA A 328 -6.04 12.11 -11.21
N ASP A 329 -6.53 10.95 -11.66
CA ASP A 329 -5.65 9.82 -12.02
C ASP A 329 -4.85 10.13 -13.28
N VAL A 330 -5.42 10.88 -14.24
CA VAL A 330 -4.70 11.32 -15.45
C VAL A 330 -3.55 12.26 -15.10
N TYR A 331 -3.73 13.17 -14.15
CA TYR A 331 -2.62 13.98 -13.64
C TYR A 331 -1.51 13.10 -13.04
N SER A 332 -1.88 12.14 -12.20
CA SER A 332 -0.93 11.18 -11.63
C SER A 332 -0.21 10.37 -12.70
N LEU A 333 -0.88 10.00 -13.80
CA LEU A 333 -0.24 9.37 -14.96
C LEU A 333 0.80 10.29 -15.60
N GLY A 334 0.50 11.58 -15.76
CA GLY A 334 1.47 12.57 -16.23
C GLY A 334 2.74 12.65 -15.37
N VAL A 335 2.59 12.53 -14.04
CA VAL A 335 3.73 12.43 -13.12
C VAL A 335 4.50 11.13 -13.32
N VAL A 336 3.82 9.99 -13.50
CA VAL A 336 4.48 8.70 -13.77
C VAL A 336 5.22 8.70 -15.12
N LEU A 337 4.72 9.41 -16.15
CA LEU A 337 5.43 9.59 -17.42
C LEU A 337 6.77 10.32 -17.22
N SER A 338 6.82 11.32 -16.33
CA SER A 338 8.08 11.98 -15.93
C SER A 338 9.03 11.02 -15.20
N GLU A 339 8.52 10.11 -14.36
CA GLU A 339 9.35 9.08 -13.73
C GLU A 339 9.90 8.09 -14.74
N LEU A 340 9.08 7.63 -15.70
CA LEU A 340 9.51 6.76 -16.79
C LEU A 340 10.65 7.43 -17.57
N ASP A 341 10.51 8.72 -17.88
CA ASP A 341 11.53 9.45 -18.62
C ASP A 341 12.84 9.59 -17.83
N THR A 342 12.76 10.19 -16.64
CA THR A 342 13.92 10.62 -15.84
C THR A 342 14.55 9.51 -15.00
N CYS A 343 13.79 8.43 -14.76
CA CYS A 343 14.10 7.40 -13.77
C CYS A 343 14.46 8.03 -12.41
N ALA A 344 13.73 9.08 -12.00
CA ALA A 344 14.00 9.84 -10.78
C ALA A 344 12.73 10.07 -9.96
N ILE A 345 12.89 10.47 -8.70
CA ILE A 345 11.77 10.88 -7.85
C ILE A 345 11.19 12.18 -8.42
N PRO A 346 9.86 12.31 -8.59
CA PRO A 346 9.24 13.55 -9.09
C PRO A 346 9.62 14.77 -8.24
N TYR A 347 9.86 15.91 -8.90
CA TYR A 347 10.22 17.20 -8.28
C TYR A 347 11.52 17.20 -7.46
N ALA A 348 12.37 16.16 -7.58
CA ALA A 348 13.63 16.06 -6.84
C ALA A 348 14.60 17.22 -7.11
N ASP A 349 14.45 17.89 -8.26
CA ASP A 349 15.24 19.03 -8.74
C ASP A 349 14.65 20.40 -8.35
N GLN A 350 13.39 20.46 -7.92
CA GLN A 350 12.65 21.72 -7.72
C GLN A 350 12.38 22.07 -6.26
N ALA A 351 12.23 21.08 -5.39
CA ALA A 351 11.73 21.30 -4.03
C ALA A 351 12.67 20.72 -2.96
N ILE A 352 13.97 20.97 -3.11
CA ILE A 352 14.97 20.59 -2.13
C ILE A 352 14.87 21.54 -0.92
N GLY A 353 14.45 20.99 0.23
CA GLY A 353 14.38 21.71 1.50
C GLY A 353 15.76 22.12 2.02
N LYS A 354 15.78 22.93 3.08
CA LYS A 354 17.01 23.49 3.69
C LYS A 354 18.04 22.44 4.14
N ASN A 355 17.63 21.18 4.26
CA ASN A 355 18.44 20.03 4.66
C ASN A 355 18.92 19.18 3.47
N GLY A 356 18.75 19.64 2.23
CA GLY A 356 19.12 18.89 1.03
C GLY A 356 18.16 17.74 0.69
N LYS A 357 16.99 17.64 1.34
CA LYS A 357 16.00 16.59 1.09
C LYS A 357 14.74 17.18 0.46
N LEU A 358 14.06 16.39 -0.36
CA LEU A 358 12.79 16.75 -0.96
C LEU A 358 11.75 17.09 0.12
N ASP A 359 11.19 18.30 0.04
CA ASP A 359 10.12 18.78 0.92
C ASP A 359 8.78 18.72 0.19
N GLY A 360 7.97 17.71 0.50
CA GLY A 360 6.67 17.52 -0.13
C GLY A 360 5.68 18.65 0.16
N MET A 361 5.79 19.36 1.28
CA MET A 361 4.93 20.52 1.53
C MET A 361 5.31 21.69 0.62
N ALA A 362 6.60 21.85 0.33
CA ALA A 362 7.07 22.78 -0.68
C ALA A 362 6.57 22.40 -2.07
N VAL A 363 6.58 21.11 -2.44
CA VAL A 363 6.00 20.62 -3.70
C VAL A 363 4.51 20.95 -3.78
N ILE A 364 3.72 20.58 -2.77
CA ILE A 364 2.27 20.87 -2.74
C ILE A 364 2.03 22.36 -2.93
N LYS A 365 2.77 23.22 -2.22
CA LYS A 365 2.65 24.67 -2.35
C LYS A 365 2.99 25.17 -3.74
N LEU A 366 4.07 24.68 -4.36
CA LEU A 366 4.47 25.11 -5.70
C LEU A 366 3.46 24.65 -6.76
N VAL A 367 2.99 23.40 -6.67
CA VAL A 367 2.00 22.83 -7.59
C VAL A 367 0.66 23.56 -7.48
N THR A 368 0.16 23.80 -6.27
CA THR A 368 -1.10 24.55 -6.05
C THR A 368 -1.02 26.01 -6.47
N GLN A 369 0.19 26.61 -6.48
CA GLN A 369 0.45 27.95 -6.99
C GLN A 369 0.77 27.99 -8.49
N GLN A 370 0.71 26.86 -9.21
CA GLN A 370 1.07 26.75 -10.64
C GLN A 370 2.53 27.13 -10.94
N LYS A 371 3.43 26.94 -9.97
CA LYS A 371 4.86 27.27 -10.07
C LYS A 371 5.76 26.07 -10.33
N ALA A 372 5.23 24.86 -10.32
CA ALA A 372 5.99 23.64 -10.56
C ALA A 372 5.17 22.61 -11.33
N LYS A 373 5.86 21.89 -12.22
CA LYS A 373 5.43 20.65 -12.87
C LYS A 373 6.60 19.66 -12.84
N PRO A 374 6.38 18.35 -12.89
CA PRO A 374 7.46 17.38 -13.03
C PRO A 374 8.33 17.70 -14.24
N THR A 375 9.64 17.49 -14.11
CA THR A 375 10.61 17.74 -15.18
C THR A 375 10.82 16.50 -16.04
N PHE A 376 11.28 16.74 -17.26
CA PHE A 376 11.64 15.72 -18.23
C PHE A 376 13.09 15.95 -18.64
N SER A 377 13.79 14.87 -18.97
CA SER A 377 15.14 14.89 -19.52
C SER A 377 15.17 15.59 -20.87
N ALA A 378 16.34 16.13 -21.23
CA ALA A 378 16.55 16.74 -22.54
C ALA A 378 16.37 15.74 -23.70
N SER A 379 16.60 14.44 -23.44
CA SER A 379 16.42 13.33 -24.37
C SER A 379 15.00 12.77 -24.43
N CYS A 380 14.05 13.34 -23.66
CA CYS A 380 12.65 12.91 -23.71
C CYS A 380 12.07 13.18 -25.11
N PRO A 381 11.49 12.17 -25.79
CA PRO A 381 10.82 12.37 -27.07
C PRO A 381 9.73 13.44 -26.95
N GLU A 382 9.65 14.33 -27.94
CA GLU A 382 8.73 15.48 -27.90
C GLU A 382 7.27 15.03 -27.75
N ALA A 383 6.85 14.04 -28.54
CA ALA A 383 5.50 13.49 -28.48
C ALA A 383 5.12 12.94 -27.09
N VAL A 384 6.07 12.34 -26.36
CA VAL A 384 5.88 11.86 -24.99
C VAL A 384 5.72 13.03 -24.02
N ARG A 385 6.61 14.03 -24.13
CA ARG A 385 6.59 15.22 -23.28
C ARG A 385 5.29 16.00 -23.46
N ASP A 386 4.78 16.10 -24.68
CA ASP A 386 3.55 16.83 -25.00
C ASP A 386 2.31 16.18 -24.37
N ILE A 387 2.15 14.85 -24.53
CA ILE A 387 1.03 14.16 -23.90
C ILE A 387 1.13 14.21 -22.36
N ALA A 388 2.34 14.13 -21.81
CA ALA A 388 2.54 14.25 -20.38
C ALA A 388 2.16 15.64 -19.85
N PHE A 389 2.52 16.72 -20.56
CA PHE A 389 2.13 18.07 -20.17
C PHE A 389 0.62 18.34 -20.28
N ARG A 390 -0.05 17.73 -21.26
CA ARG A 390 -1.53 17.72 -21.34
C ARG A 390 -2.16 17.00 -20.14
N CYS A 391 -1.59 15.89 -19.70
CA CYS A 391 -2.02 15.20 -18.48
C CYS A 391 -1.80 16.05 -17.23
N LEU A 392 -0.72 16.84 -17.20
CA LEU A 392 -0.33 17.74 -16.11
C LEU A 392 -0.97 19.14 -16.18
N ASP A 393 -2.08 19.30 -16.90
CA ASP A 393 -2.81 20.56 -16.90
C ASP A 393 -3.34 20.86 -15.49
N TYR A 394 -3.33 22.15 -15.11
CA TYR A 394 -3.82 22.56 -13.81
C TYR A 394 -5.34 22.34 -13.71
N GLU A 395 -6.08 22.68 -14.77
CA GLU A 395 -7.53 22.51 -14.80
C GLU A 395 -7.89 21.07 -15.18
N PRO A 396 -8.64 20.32 -14.34
CA PRO A 396 -8.97 18.92 -14.61
C PRO A 396 -9.67 18.68 -15.95
N ASP A 397 -10.54 19.61 -16.37
CA ASP A 397 -11.33 19.45 -17.59
C ASP A 397 -10.51 19.66 -18.88
N ASN A 398 -9.33 20.29 -18.79
CA ASN A 398 -8.41 20.43 -19.92
C ASN A 398 -7.56 19.17 -20.15
N ARG A 399 -7.50 18.27 -19.15
CA ARG A 399 -6.73 17.03 -19.26
C ARG A 399 -7.45 16.05 -20.18
N PRO A 400 -6.75 15.28 -21.01
CA PRO A 400 -7.37 14.19 -21.78
C PRO A 400 -7.93 13.12 -20.84
N SER A 401 -8.83 12.29 -21.34
CA SER A 401 -9.37 11.13 -20.63
C SER A 401 -8.35 10.01 -20.73
N ALA A 402 -8.44 9.00 -19.85
CA ALA A 402 -7.57 7.83 -19.97
C ALA A 402 -7.67 7.19 -21.36
N ALA A 403 -8.87 7.19 -21.98
CA ALA A 403 -9.10 6.64 -23.31
C ALA A 403 -8.39 7.45 -24.40
N GLU A 404 -8.50 8.79 -24.35
CA GLU A 404 -7.77 9.68 -25.26
C GLU A 404 -6.25 9.55 -25.08
N VAL A 405 -5.76 9.35 -23.85
CA VAL A 405 -4.33 9.11 -23.61
C VAL A 405 -3.87 7.79 -24.25
N VAL A 406 -4.64 6.69 -24.10
CA VAL A 406 -4.31 5.42 -24.77
C VAL A 406 -4.26 5.60 -26.29
N GLU A 407 -5.24 6.28 -26.86
CA GLU A 407 -5.31 6.52 -28.31
C GLU A 407 -4.09 7.29 -28.79
N ILE A 408 -3.74 8.38 -28.11
CA ILE A 408 -2.57 9.20 -28.44
C ILE A 408 -1.27 8.41 -28.28
N LEU A 409 -1.12 7.66 -27.19
CA LEU A 409 0.09 6.87 -26.97
C LEU A 409 0.30 5.81 -28.05
N LYS A 410 -0.77 5.11 -28.47
CA LYS A 410 -0.67 4.04 -29.48
C LYS A 410 -0.55 4.54 -30.91
N HIS A 411 -1.29 5.59 -31.26
CA HIS A 411 -1.45 5.98 -32.67
C HIS A 411 -0.68 7.24 -33.05
N HIS A 412 -0.18 8.00 -32.09
CA HIS A 412 0.61 9.21 -32.35
C HIS A 412 2.01 9.18 -31.72
N VAL A 413 2.15 8.65 -30.50
CA VAL A 413 3.46 8.64 -29.82
C VAL A 413 4.28 7.43 -30.23
N GLN A 414 3.77 6.21 -30.03
CA GLN A 414 4.50 4.98 -30.32
C GLN A 414 5.07 4.91 -31.74
N PRO A 415 4.36 5.30 -32.81
CA PRO A 415 4.91 5.30 -34.17
C PRO A 415 6.12 6.23 -34.32
N THR A 416 6.06 7.45 -33.76
CA THR A 416 7.18 8.41 -33.84
C THR A 416 8.47 7.92 -33.18
N LEU A 417 8.37 7.01 -32.21
CA LEU A 417 9.54 6.42 -31.56
C LEU A 417 10.24 5.35 -32.43
N VAL A 418 9.57 4.85 -33.46
CA VAL A 418 10.10 3.83 -34.37
C VAL A 418 10.75 4.47 -35.59
N ASP A 419 10.23 5.60 -36.06
CA ASP A 419 10.63 6.26 -37.31
C ASP A 419 11.95 7.06 -37.26
N ASP A 420 12.50 7.32 -36.06
CA ASP A 420 13.76 8.10 -35.85
C ASP A 420 15.05 7.41 -36.36
N GLU A 421 14.98 6.30 -37.10
CA GLU A 421 16.14 5.58 -37.68
C GLU A 421 16.35 5.82 -39.18
N ALA A 422 15.58 6.70 -39.81
CA ALA A 422 15.73 7.01 -41.23
C ALA A 422 16.55 8.29 -41.48
N TYR A 423 17.71 8.51 -40.84
CA TYR A 423 18.70 9.50 -41.31
C TYR A 423 20.13 9.22 -40.87
#